data_AF-A0A978USX8-F1
#
_entry.id   AF-A0A978USX8-F1
#
_cell.length_a   1.000
_cell.length_b   1.000
_cell.length_c   1.000
_cell.angle_alpha   90.00
_cell.angle_beta   90.00
_cell.angle_gamma   90.00
#
_symmetry.space_group_name_H-M   'P 1'
#
loop_
_entity.id
_entity.type
_entity.pdbx_description
1 polymer ?
#
loop_
_entity_poly.entity_id
_entity_poly.type
_entity_poly.pdbx_seq_one_letter_code
_entity_poly.pdbx_strand_id
1 'polypeptide(L)'
;MDSSNAILKIIWSPFISQDKLLWTGNKEGRFTVSSCYNLNFKNQHPLRNSLCWKNLWQLNIHEMLKLFLWKMFSKFIPSKEVLVSRLGGEDLSCEVYGVEVKSSFHVFKESEGVRVIALASRWRCKMNQWDANSVQELVEFYVEPKANPCFYGMNKDFISTFLATLFYTSRYYRNEFKFKGGGSIRKATLKFENLVDEFLEASGKMKVFEVNGSTLALSLFTDVSNSKELLDSMQTGTLEPEVAFLNASLIPDVFPVLAAAHKSLIAKARDSLTTRTLHSELVYNYSGSKHITESLKRCGISESSTYVLAARFNASPEEMEAVEKLINGKEIDLEELRVRADNAQIQKHYKISGLELGISSLADAITCRIAARDAM
;
A
#
# COMPACT_ATOMS: atom_id res chain seq x y z
N MET A 1 -23.08 -56.51 24.81
CA MET A 1 -22.52 -55.67 25.89
C MET A 1 -22.21 -54.35 25.21
N ASP A 2 -22.95 -53.25 25.40
CA ASP A 2 -22.61 -52.34 26.50
C ASP A 2 -23.59 -51.15 26.70
N SER A 3 -24.67 -51.00 25.92
CA SER A 3 -25.56 -49.84 26.08
C SER A 3 -26.40 -49.92 27.37
N SER A 4 -26.95 -51.10 27.67
CA SER A 4 -27.73 -51.33 28.90
C SER A 4 -26.88 -51.20 30.16
N ASN A 5 -25.63 -51.68 30.12
CA ASN A 5 -24.70 -51.58 31.25
C ASN A 5 -24.16 -50.16 31.42
N ALA A 6 -24.05 -49.36 30.34
CA ALA A 6 -23.68 -47.95 30.42
C ALA A 6 -24.81 -47.10 31.03
N ILE A 7 -26.07 -47.38 30.71
CA ILE A 7 -27.24 -46.66 31.26
C ILE A 7 -27.35 -46.88 32.78
N LEU A 8 -27.08 -48.10 33.26
CA LEU A 8 -27.09 -48.42 34.70
C LEU A 8 -25.93 -47.78 35.49
N LYS A 9 -24.87 -47.30 34.82
CA LYS A 9 -23.73 -46.60 35.44
C LYS A 9 -23.93 -45.09 35.56
N ILE A 10 -25.00 -44.54 34.96
CA ILE A 10 -25.30 -43.11 35.08
C ILE A 10 -25.78 -42.86 36.51
N ILE A 11 -24.92 -42.23 37.32
CA ILE A 11 -25.28 -41.79 38.67
C ILE A 11 -26.25 -40.62 38.49
N TRP A 12 -27.51 -40.82 38.86
CA TRP A 12 -28.50 -39.74 38.87
C TRP A 12 -28.05 -38.74 39.93
N SER A 13 -27.73 -37.51 39.50
CA SER A 13 -27.46 -36.41 40.42
C SER A 13 -28.67 -36.27 41.37
N PRO A 14 -28.49 -36.37 42.71
CA PRO A 14 -29.59 -36.18 43.66
C PRO A 14 -30.10 -34.73 43.68
N PHE A 15 -29.41 -33.82 42.99
CA PHE A 15 -29.83 -32.46 42.76
C PHE A 15 -30.60 -32.38 41.45
N ILE A 16 -31.92 -32.24 41.55
CA ILE A 16 -32.78 -31.73 40.47
C ILE A 16 -32.29 -30.32 40.18
N SER A 17 -31.36 -30.21 39.24
CA SER A 17 -30.92 -28.93 38.70
C SER A 17 -31.95 -28.54 37.65
N GLN A 18 -32.45 -27.31 37.71
CA GLN A 18 -33.39 -26.81 36.69
C GLN A 18 -32.78 -26.97 35.29
N ASP A 19 -33.59 -27.42 34.34
CA ASP A 19 -33.20 -27.56 32.93
C ASP A 19 -32.66 -26.22 32.41
N LYS A 20 -31.49 -26.26 31.78
CA LYS A 20 -30.85 -25.09 31.18
C LYS A 20 -30.79 -25.27 29.68
N LEU A 21 -31.26 -24.26 28.96
CA LEU A 21 -31.07 -24.19 27.51
C LEU A 21 -29.58 -23.97 27.21
N LEU A 22 -29.01 -24.90 26.43
CA LEU A 22 -27.62 -24.85 25.98
C LEU A 22 -27.58 -24.52 24.49
N TRP A 23 -26.76 -23.54 24.14
CA TRP A 23 -26.53 -23.15 22.76
C TRP A 23 -25.53 -24.10 22.10
N THR A 24 -25.95 -24.80 21.06
CA THR A 24 -25.11 -25.76 20.32
C THR A 24 -24.14 -25.11 19.35
N GLY A 25 -24.22 -23.79 19.15
CA GLY A 25 -23.38 -23.07 18.20
C GLY A 25 -21.99 -22.68 18.69
N ASN A 26 -21.64 -22.99 19.93
CA ASN A 26 -20.27 -22.94 20.45
C ASN A 26 -20.03 -24.06 21.46
N LYS A 27 -18.75 -24.39 21.71
CA LYS A 27 -18.35 -25.44 22.67
C LYS A 27 -18.67 -25.06 24.13
N GLU A 28 -18.90 -23.78 24.39
CA GLU A 28 -19.18 -23.24 25.72
C GLU A 28 -20.66 -23.32 26.12
N GLY A 29 -21.55 -23.69 25.20
CA GLY A 29 -22.98 -23.83 25.48
C GLY A 29 -23.73 -22.51 25.72
N ARG A 30 -23.07 -21.35 25.53
CA ARG A 30 -23.62 -20.02 25.83
C ARG A 30 -24.08 -19.31 24.58
N PHE A 31 -25.34 -18.86 24.55
CA PHE A 31 -25.86 -18.09 23.43
C PHE A 31 -25.25 -16.69 23.40
N THR A 32 -24.69 -16.31 22.25
CA THR A 32 -24.35 -14.92 21.94
C THR A 32 -24.82 -14.56 20.54
N VAL A 33 -25.22 -13.31 20.34
CA VAL A 33 -25.64 -12.80 19.02
C VAL A 33 -24.53 -13.02 17.98
N SER A 34 -23.27 -12.84 18.36
CA SER A 34 -22.10 -13.11 17.50
C SER A 34 -22.01 -14.60 17.09
N SER A 35 -22.22 -15.54 18.01
CA SER A 35 -22.20 -16.97 17.69
C SER A 35 -23.37 -17.38 16.78
N CYS A 36 -24.57 -16.86 17.01
CA CYS A 36 -25.73 -17.09 16.15
C CYS A 36 -25.51 -16.51 14.75
N TYR A 37 -25.01 -15.28 14.67
CA TYR A 37 -24.69 -14.63 13.40
C TYR A 37 -23.63 -15.41 12.62
N ASN A 38 -22.54 -15.83 13.28
CA ASN A 38 -21.49 -16.63 12.65
C ASN A 38 -21.99 -17.99 12.15
N LEU A 39 -22.91 -18.64 12.88
CA LEU A 39 -23.47 -19.92 12.48
C LEU A 39 -24.41 -19.77 11.28
N ASN A 40 -25.25 -18.73 11.27
CA ASN A 40 -26.10 -18.39 10.13
C ASN A 40 -25.27 -18.01 8.90
N PHE A 41 -24.24 -17.18 9.09
CA PHE A 41 -23.32 -16.76 8.04
C PHE A 41 -22.56 -17.95 7.41
N LYS A 42 -22.11 -18.91 8.24
CA LYS A 42 -21.49 -20.15 7.77
C LYS A 42 -22.45 -21.02 6.94
N ASN A 43 -23.71 -21.12 7.33
CA ASN A 43 -24.71 -21.94 6.64
C ASN A 43 -25.20 -21.31 5.33
N GLN A 44 -25.27 -19.98 5.23
CA GLN A 44 -25.72 -19.28 4.02
C GLN A 44 -24.65 -19.22 2.91
N HIS A 45 -23.36 -19.35 3.26
CA HIS A 45 -22.26 -19.18 2.31
C HIS A 45 -21.14 -20.24 2.47
N PRO A 46 -21.38 -21.52 2.15
CA PRO A 46 -20.40 -22.60 2.30
C PRO A 46 -19.13 -22.42 1.43
N LEU A 47 -19.22 -21.69 0.31
CA LEU A 47 -18.12 -21.47 -0.65
C LEU A 47 -17.07 -20.44 -0.21
N ARG A 48 -17.24 -19.77 0.93
CA ARG A 48 -16.35 -18.66 1.34
C ARG A 48 -15.16 -19.07 2.20
N ASN A 49 -15.03 -20.36 2.53
CA ASN A 49 -14.06 -20.87 3.50
C ASN A 49 -12.68 -21.31 2.92
N SER A 50 -12.42 -21.21 1.60
CA SER A 50 -11.10 -21.60 1.05
C SER A 50 -10.16 -20.46 0.70
N LEU A 51 -10.65 -19.23 0.47
CA LEU A 51 -9.78 -18.10 0.09
C LEU A 51 -9.19 -17.39 1.31
N CYS A 52 -7.87 -17.53 1.49
CA CYS A 52 -7.10 -16.76 2.47
C CYS A 52 -6.93 -15.30 1.97
N TRP A 53 -7.92 -14.44 2.24
CA TRP A 53 -7.87 -13.02 1.89
C TRP A 53 -6.67 -12.27 2.48
N LYS A 54 -6.04 -12.82 3.52
CA LYS A 54 -4.83 -12.28 4.15
C LYS A 54 -3.75 -11.98 3.10
N ASN A 55 -3.55 -12.87 2.14
CA ASN A 55 -2.52 -12.72 1.12
C ASN A 55 -2.85 -11.58 0.14
N LEU A 56 -4.12 -11.42 -0.22
CA LEU A 56 -4.57 -10.32 -1.09
C LEU A 56 -4.37 -8.95 -0.41
N TRP A 57 -4.65 -8.85 0.89
CA TRP A 57 -4.48 -7.60 1.63
C TRP A 57 -3.01 -7.26 1.92
N GLN A 58 -2.14 -8.28 1.95
CA GLN A 58 -0.69 -8.13 2.09
C GLN A 58 0.03 -7.73 0.80
N LEU A 59 -0.64 -7.72 -0.36
CA LEU A 59 -0.05 -7.23 -1.60
C LEU A 59 0.36 -5.76 -1.48
N ASN A 60 1.51 -5.40 -2.02
CA ASN A 60 1.98 -4.02 -2.09
C ASN A 60 1.44 -3.35 -3.35
N ILE A 61 0.11 -3.18 -3.40
CA ILE A 61 -0.61 -2.52 -4.50
C ILE A 61 -1.57 -1.49 -3.91
N HIS A 62 -2.02 -0.52 -4.71
CA HIS A 62 -2.92 0.53 -4.24
C HIS A 62 -4.24 -0.04 -3.66
N GLU A 63 -4.73 0.53 -2.56
CA GLU A 63 -5.91 0.03 -1.81
C GLU A 63 -7.19 -0.06 -2.66
N MET A 64 -7.38 0.85 -3.62
CA MET A 64 -8.49 0.74 -4.58
C MET A 64 -8.42 -0.53 -5.43
N LEU A 65 -7.22 -0.96 -5.82
CA LEU A 65 -7.03 -2.19 -6.58
C LEU A 65 -7.30 -3.41 -5.70
N LYS A 66 -6.86 -3.42 -4.43
CA LYS A 66 -7.20 -4.49 -3.47
C LYS A 66 -8.70 -4.64 -3.29
N LEU A 67 -9.40 -3.53 -3.05
CA LEU A 67 -10.86 -3.50 -2.93
C LEU A 67 -11.55 -3.96 -4.21
N PHE A 68 -11.04 -3.58 -5.37
CA PHE A 68 -11.55 -4.02 -6.66
C PHE A 68 -11.38 -5.54 -6.85
N LEU A 69 -10.18 -6.07 -6.62
CA LEU A 69 -9.88 -7.50 -6.68
C LEU A 69 -10.77 -8.29 -5.71
N TRP A 70 -10.91 -7.82 -4.47
CA TRP A 70 -11.80 -8.44 -3.48
C TRP A 70 -13.26 -8.47 -3.94
N LYS A 71 -13.79 -7.35 -4.48
CA LYS A 71 -15.17 -7.28 -5.02
C LYS A 71 -15.34 -8.22 -6.21
N MET A 72 -14.34 -8.31 -7.09
CA MET A 72 -14.34 -9.18 -8.26
C MET A 72 -14.38 -10.65 -7.85
N PHE A 73 -13.46 -11.08 -6.99
CA PHE A 73 -13.34 -12.47 -6.55
C PHE A 73 -14.48 -12.93 -5.63
N SER A 74 -15.06 -12.00 -4.87
CA SER A 74 -16.28 -12.28 -4.08
C SER A 74 -17.57 -12.29 -4.92
N LYS A 75 -17.49 -12.17 -6.26
CA LYS A 75 -18.65 -12.09 -7.18
C LYS A 75 -19.64 -10.96 -6.82
N PHE A 76 -19.16 -9.85 -6.25
CA PHE A 76 -19.98 -8.66 -6.00
C PHE A 76 -20.16 -7.79 -7.26
N ILE A 77 -19.28 -7.94 -8.25
CA ILE A 77 -19.42 -7.22 -9.51
C ILE A 77 -20.57 -7.86 -10.31
N PRO A 78 -21.60 -7.08 -10.73
CA PRO A 78 -22.70 -7.61 -11.52
C PRO A 78 -22.21 -8.19 -12.86
N SER A 79 -22.13 -9.51 -12.94
CA SER A 79 -21.92 -10.27 -14.18
C SER A 79 -23.23 -10.91 -14.60
N LYS A 80 -23.36 -11.31 -15.88
CA LYS A 80 -24.55 -12.05 -16.34
C LYS A 80 -24.80 -13.31 -15.51
N GLU A 81 -23.75 -14.05 -15.13
CA GLU A 81 -23.84 -15.20 -14.21
C GLU A 81 -24.45 -14.82 -12.84
N VAL A 82 -23.99 -13.73 -12.23
CA VAL A 82 -24.49 -13.26 -10.92
C VAL A 82 -25.92 -12.73 -11.03
N LEU A 83 -26.25 -12.08 -12.15
CA LEU A 83 -27.60 -11.58 -12.41
C LEU A 83 -28.57 -12.75 -12.64
N VAL A 84 -28.21 -13.74 -13.45
CA VAL A 84 -29.02 -14.93 -13.73
C VAL A 84 -29.25 -15.74 -12.45
N SER A 85 -28.20 -15.98 -11.66
CA SER A 85 -28.32 -16.74 -10.40
C SER A 85 -29.12 -16.04 -9.30
N ARG A 86 -29.23 -14.70 -9.33
CA ARG A 86 -29.95 -13.93 -8.30
C ARG A 86 -31.33 -13.46 -8.72
N LEU A 87 -31.54 -13.18 -9.99
CA LEU A 87 -32.76 -12.56 -10.52
C LEU A 87 -33.58 -13.51 -11.42
N GLY A 88 -33.01 -14.66 -11.81
CA GLY A 88 -33.64 -15.60 -12.74
C GLY A 88 -33.55 -15.12 -14.19
N GLY A 89 -32.94 -15.92 -15.06
CA GLY A 89 -32.84 -15.66 -16.49
C GLY A 89 -32.18 -16.83 -17.23
N GLU A 90 -32.54 -17.07 -18.48
CA GLU A 90 -32.08 -18.25 -19.24
C GLU A 90 -30.87 -17.96 -20.15
N ASP A 91 -30.64 -16.69 -20.51
CA ASP A 91 -29.57 -16.32 -21.43
C ASP A 91 -28.23 -16.04 -20.71
N LEU A 92 -27.35 -17.04 -20.76
CA LEU A 92 -25.95 -16.91 -20.34
C LEU A 92 -25.03 -16.42 -21.47
N SER A 93 -25.53 -16.09 -22.65
CA SER A 93 -24.65 -15.68 -23.76
C SER A 93 -24.01 -14.31 -23.50
N CYS A 94 -22.73 -14.18 -23.89
CA CYS A 94 -22.01 -12.92 -23.80
C CYS A 94 -22.39 -12.06 -24.99
N GLU A 95 -23.23 -11.05 -24.80
CA GLU A 95 -23.59 -10.09 -25.87
C GLU A 95 -22.41 -9.31 -26.46
N VAL A 96 -21.22 -9.38 -25.84
CA VAL A 96 -20.00 -8.73 -26.34
C VAL A 96 -19.18 -9.66 -27.23
N TYR A 97 -19.25 -10.97 -27.02
CA TYR A 97 -18.38 -11.95 -27.68
C TYR A 97 -19.12 -13.08 -28.41
N GLY A 98 -20.45 -13.18 -28.26
CA GLY A 98 -21.28 -14.21 -28.90
C GLY A 98 -21.10 -15.62 -28.33
N VAL A 99 -20.40 -15.78 -27.20
CA VAL A 99 -20.07 -17.08 -26.58
C VAL A 99 -20.83 -17.25 -25.25
N GLU A 100 -21.20 -18.48 -24.90
CA GLU A 100 -21.79 -18.81 -23.60
C GLU A 100 -20.89 -18.40 -22.42
N VAL A 101 -21.38 -17.50 -21.55
CA VAL A 101 -20.69 -17.05 -20.34
C VAL A 101 -20.74 -18.16 -19.31
N LYS A 102 -19.61 -18.85 -19.12
CA LYS A 102 -19.47 -19.85 -18.06
C LYS A 102 -19.18 -19.25 -16.68
N SER A 103 -18.65 -18.02 -16.59
CA SER A 103 -18.51 -17.31 -15.30
C SER A 103 -18.14 -15.82 -15.42
N SER A 104 -18.21 -15.05 -14.32
CA SER A 104 -17.67 -13.69 -14.18
C SER A 104 -16.19 -13.58 -14.59
N PHE A 105 -15.44 -14.68 -14.50
CA PHE A 105 -14.04 -14.79 -14.86
C PHE A 105 -13.80 -14.86 -16.38
N HIS A 106 -14.71 -15.47 -17.14
CA HIS A 106 -14.65 -15.51 -18.60
C HIS A 106 -14.64 -14.10 -19.21
N VAL A 107 -15.39 -13.16 -18.62
CA VAL A 107 -15.43 -11.75 -19.05
C VAL A 107 -14.08 -11.04 -18.92
N PHE A 108 -13.19 -11.50 -18.04
CA PHE A 108 -11.88 -10.87 -17.80
C PHE A 108 -10.71 -11.64 -18.42
N LYS A 109 -10.78 -12.98 -18.51
CA LYS A 109 -9.73 -13.83 -19.11
C LYS A 109 -9.81 -13.91 -20.64
N GLU A 110 -11.02 -13.95 -21.18
CA GLU A 110 -11.26 -14.21 -22.60
C GLU A 110 -11.76 -12.99 -23.37
N SER A 111 -11.88 -11.84 -22.69
CA SER A 111 -12.16 -10.59 -23.40
C SER A 111 -11.01 -10.25 -24.33
N GLU A 112 -11.29 -10.26 -25.64
CA GLU A 112 -10.39 -9.79 -26.69
C GLU A 112 -9.83 -8.40 -26.35
N GLY A 113 -10.63 -7.54 -25.73
CA GLY A 113 -10.22 -6.20 -25.27
C GLY A 113 -9.07 -6.20 -24.25
N VAL A 114 -9.04 -7.13 -23.29
CA VAL A 114 -7.93 -7.23 -22.30
C VAL A 114 -6.62 -7.61 -22.99
N ARG A 115 -6.69 -8.58 -23.91
CA ARG A 115 -5.53 -9.07 -24.67
C ARG A 115 -4.99 -7.97 -25.57
N VAL A 116 -5.88 -7.25 -26.25
CA VAL A 116 -5.52 -6.15 -27.14
C VAL A 116 -4.96 -4.96 -26.34
N ILE A 117 -5.54 -4.58 -25.20
CA ILE A 117 -5.01 -3.49 -24.35
C ILE A 117 -3.61 -3.86 -23.83
N ALA A 118 -3.42 -5.07 -23.31
CA ALA A 118 -2.13 -5.53 -22.81
C ALA A 118 -1.06 -5.58 -23.93
N LEU A 119 -1.42 -6.06 -25.12
CA LEU A 119 -0.51 -6.15 -26.26
C LEU A 119 -0.20 -4.78 -26.89
N ALA A 120 -1.19 -3.89 -26.94
CA ALA A 120 -1.03 -2.53 -27.49
C ALA A 120 -0.31 -1.59 -26.52
N SER A 121 -0.21 -1.94 -25.24
CA SER A 121 0.54 -1.17 -24.25
C SER A 121 2.05 -1.18 -24.51
N ARG A 122 2.77 -0.24 -23.90
CA ARG A 122 4.23 -0.13 -23.96
C ARG A 122 4.97 -1.40 -23.51
N TRP A 123 4.33 -2.20 -22.65
CA TRP A 123 4.89 -3.47 -22.16
C TRP A 123 4.62 -4.68 -23.08
N ARG A 124 3.72 -4.54 -24.07
CA ARG A 124 3.45 -5.53 -25.13
C ARG A 124 3.23 -6.97 -24.62
N CYS A 125 2.59 -7.12 -23.48
CA CYS A 125 2.41 -8.43 -22.83
C CYS A 125 1.38 -9.29 -23.59
N LYS A 126 1.78 -10.53 -23.92
CA LYS A 126 0.90 -11.55 -24.52
C LYS A 126 0.21 -12.36 -23.42
N MET A 127 -1.09 -12.12 -23.23
CA MET A 127 -1.91 -12.77 -22.18
C MET A 127 -2.38 -14.20 -22.53
N ASN A 128 -1.79 -14.85 -23.52
CA ASN A 128 -2.30 -16.13 -24.06
C ASN A 128 -1.91 -17.37 -23.24
N GLN A 129 -1.18 -17.21 -22.13
CA GLN A 129 -0.61 -18.30 -21.32
C GLN A 129 -1.15 -18.32 -19.88
N TRP A 130 -2.43 -18.00 -19.69
CA TRP A 130 -3.03 -17.95 -18.35
C TRP A 130 -3.81 -19.24 -18.02
N ASP A 131 -3.11 -20.20 -17.43
CA ASP A 131 -3.68 -21.50 -16.98
C ASP A 131 -4.34 -21.39 -15.58
N ALA A 132 -5.02 -20.28 -15.30
CA ALA A 132 -5.90 -20.20 -14.13
C ALA A 132 -7.30 -20.67 -14.54
N ASN A 133 -7.78 -21.73 -13.89
CA ASN A 133 -9.11 -22.31 -14.09
C ASN A 133 -10.07 -21.99 -12.93
N SER A 134 -9.55 -21.42 -11.84
CA SER A 134 -10.34 -20.98 -10.69
C SER A 134 -9.96 -19.57 -10.22
N VAL A 135 -10.89 -18.92 -9.51
CA VAL A 135 -10.64 -17.64 -8.82
C VAL A 135 -9.52 -17.76 -7.78
N GLN A 136 -9.39 -18.94 -7.17
CA GLN A 136 -8.37 -19.22 -6.17
C GLN A 136 -6.97 -19.27 -6.79
N GLU A 137 -6.79 -20.00 -7.89
CA GLU A 137 -5.52 -20.05 -8.65
C GLU A 137 -5.10 -18.67 -9.17
N LEU A 138 -6.10 -17.82 -9.46
CA LEU A 138 -5.88 -16.45 -9.88
C LEU A 138 -5.37 -15.59 -8.71
N VAL A 139 -6.01 -15.66 -7.54
CA VAL A 139 -5.51 -15.00 -6.33
C VAL A 139 -4.11 -15.50 -5.98
N GLU A 140 -3.88 -16.80 -6.06
CA GLU A 140 -2.54 -17.40 -5.88
C GLU A 140 -1.54 -16.87 -6.91
N PHE A 141 -1.94 -16.65 -8.17
CA PHE A 141 -1.07 -16.04 -9.19
C PHE A 141 -0.76 -14.55 -8.92
N TYR A 142 -1.70 -13.78 -8.38
CA TYR A 142 -1.42 -12.40 -7.94
C TYR A 142 -0.49 -12.38 -6.73
N VAL A 143 -0.61 -13.36 -5.85
CA VAL A 143 0.24 -13.50 -4.66
C VAL A 143 1.60 -14.08 -5.03
N GLU A 144 1.71 -14.93 -6.05
CA GLU A 144 2.93 -15.53 -6.56
C GLU A 144 2.82 -15.67 -8.09
N PRO A 145 3.28 -14.65 -8.85
CA PRO A 145 3.20 -14.71 -10.30
C PRO A 145 4.13 -15.82 -10.82
N LYS A 146 3.53 -16.90 -11.32
CA LYS A 146 4.26 -17.95 -12.05
C LYS A 146 5.00 -17.31 -13.23
N ALA A 147 6.20 -17.78 -13.53
CA ALA A 147 7.07 -17.23 -14.57
C ALA A 147 6.39 -17.23 -15.95
N ASN A 148 5.75 -16.11 -16.29
CA ASN A 148 5.28 -15.82 -17.63
C ASN A 148 6.42 -15.11 -18.38
N PRO A 149 6.73 -15.49 -19.63
CA PRO A 149 7.75 -14.82 -20.44
C PRO A 149 7.58 -13.30 -20.52
N CYS A 150 6.36 -12.77 -20.40
CA CYS A 150 6.07 -11.34 -20.44
C CYS A 150 6.50 -10.57 -19.18
N PHE A 151 6.78 -11.27 -18.08
CA PHE A 151 7.11 -10.69 -16.77
C PHE A 151 8.53 -11.04 -16.30
N TYR A 152 9.35 -11.63 -17.18
CA TYR A 152 10.72 -12.02 -16.83
C TYR A 152 11.55 -10.77 -16.47
N GLY A 153 12.11 -10.76 -15.25
CA GLY A 153 12.90 -9.63 -14.73
C GLY A 153 12.08 -8.48 -14.12
N MET A 154 10.75 -8.59 -14.04
CA MET A 154 9.90 -7.55 -13.43
C MET A 154 9.62 -7.84 -11.94
N ASN A 155 9.55 -6.79 -11.11
CA ASN A 155 9.21 -6.90 -9.69
C ASN A 155 7.77 -7.45 -9.51
N LYS A 156 7.57 -8.32 -8.52
CA LYS A 156 6.27 -8.86 -8.10
C LYS A 156 5.21 -7.77 -7.87
N ASP A 157 5.58 -6.63 -7.29
CA ASP A 157 4.67 -5.52 -7.02
C ASP A 157 4.24 -4.83 -8.32
N PHE A 158 5.18 -4.71 -9.26
CA PHE A 158 4.88 -4.23 -10.61
C PHE A 158 3.89 -5.17 -11.31
N ILE A 159 4.15 -6.48 -11.29
CA ILE A 159 3.29 -7.48 -11.94
C ILE A 159 1.88 -7.45 -11.33
N SER A 160 1.79 -7.39 -10.00
CA SER A 160 0.52 -7.35 -9.28
C SER A 160 -0.29 -6.09 -9.61
N THR A 161 0.36 -4.92 -9.61
CA THR A 161 -0.26 -3.63 -9.95
C THR A 161 -0.67 -3.59 -11.42
N PHE A 162 0.19 -4.04 -12.33
CA PHE A 162 -0.09 -4.13 -13.76
C PHE A 162 -1.34 -4.95 -14.03
N LEU A 163 -1.41 -6.18 -13.50
CA LEU A 163 -2.52 -7.09 -13.73
C LEU A 163 -3.82 -6.56 -13.11
N ALA A 164 -3.75 -6.04 -11.88
CA ALA A 164 -4.93 -5.52 -11.18
C ALA A 164 -5.50 -4.30 -11.91
N THR A 165 -4.62 -3.43 -12.39
CA THR A 165 -4.98 -2.25 -13.18
C THR A 165 -5.56 -2.65 -14.53
N LEU A 166 -5.04 -3.71 -15.16
CA LEU A 166 -5.55 -4.20 -16.45
C LEU A 166 -6.99 -4.70 -16.32
N PHE A 167 -7.31 -5.43 -15.25
CA PHE A 167 -8.69 -5.84 -15.00
C PHE A 167 -9.60 -4.65 -14.62
N TYR A 168 -9.06 -3.70 -13.86
CA TYR A 168 -9.79 -2.49 -13.50
C TYR A 168 -10.15 -1.64 -14.74
N THR A 169 -9.19 -1.41 -15.63
CA THR A 169 -9.41 -0.66 -16.88
C THR A 169 -10.27 -1.43 -17.87
N SER A 170 -10.18 -2.76 -17.91
CA SER A 170 -11.09 -3.60 -18.70
C SER A 170 -12.55 -3.41 -18.29
N ARG A 171 -12.86 -3.39 -16.98
CA ARG A 171 -14.21 -3.09 -16.51
C ARG A 171 -14.68 -1.71 -16.96
N TYR A 172 -13.81 -0.70 -16.85
CA TYR A 172 -14.11 0.65 -17.30
C TYR A 172 -14.37 0.70 -18.81
N TYR A 173 -13.52 0.03 -19.59
CA TYR A 173 -13.62 -0.06 -21.05
C TYR A 173 -14.93 -0.72 -21.49
N ARG A 174 -15.29 -1.86 -20.87
CA ARG A 174 -16.57 -2.53 -21.12
C ARG A 174 -17.77 -1.60 -20.88
N ASN A 175 -17.72 -0.80 -19.82
CA ASN A 175 -18.80 0.14 -19.52
C ASN A 175 -18.90 1.27 -20.55
N GLU A 176 -17.78 1.84 -20.98
CA GLU A 176 -17.74 2.91 -21.98
C GLU A 176 -18.15 2.43 -23.38
N PHE A 177 -17.67 1.27 -23.83
CA PHE A 177 -17.99 0.74 -25.15
C PHE A 177 -19.46 0.29 -25.26
N LYS A 178 -19.98 -0.40 -24.23
CA LYS A 178 -21.32 -1.00 -24.28
C LYS A 178 -22.44 -0.02 -23.96
N PHE A 179 -22.25 0.87 -22.97
CA PHE A 179 -23.34 1.75 -22.51
C PHE A 179 -23.29 3.15 -23.09
N LYS A 180 -22.14 3.61 -23.58
CA LYS A 180 -21.97 4.98 -24.11
C LYS A 180 -21.57 5.05 -25.58
N GLY A 181 -21.27 3.92 -26.23
CA GLY A 181 -21.07 3.84 -27.68
C GLY A 181 -19.86 4.60 -28.24
N GLY A 182 -18.89 5.00 -27.41
CA GLY A 182 -17.82 5.94 -27.79
C GLY A 182 -16.39 5.53 -27.41
N GLY A 183 -16.15 4.26 -27.09
CA GLY A 183 -14.83 3.79 -26.67
C GLY A 183 -13.84 3.67 -27.83
N SER A 184 -12.56 3.95 -27.59
CA SER A 184 -11.46 3.63 -28.49
C SER A 184 -10.42 2.80 -27.74
N ILE A 185 -9.91 1.73 -28.37
CA ILE A 185 -8.86 0.88 -27.81
C ILE A 185 -7.65 1.74 -27.42
N ARG A 186 -7.25 2.69 -28.26
CA ARG A 186 -6.11 3.58 -28.00
C ARG A 186 -6.29 4.41 -26.73
N LYS A 187 -7.50 4.94 -26.50
CA LYS A 187 -7.83 5.71 -25.29
C LYS A 187 -7.80 4.81 -24.04
N ALA A 188 -8.22 3.56 -24.18
CA ALA A 188 -8.19 2.58 -23.10
C ALA A 188 -6.76 2.17 -22.74
N THR A 189 -5.91 1.93 -23.74
CA THR A 189 -4.49 1.63 -23.56
C THR A 189 -3.76 2.78 -22.87
N LEU A 190 -3.94 4.02 -23.33
CA LEU A 190 -3.30 5.17 -22.69
C LEU A 190 -3.77 5.35 -21.24
N LYS A 191 -5.07 5.17 -20.99
CA LYS A 191 -5.61 5.22 -19.63
C LYS A 191 -5.06 4.09 -18.75
N PHE A 192 -4.86 2.91 -19.31
CA PHE A 192 -4.25 1.78 -18.61
C PHE A 192 -2.81 2.07 -18.24
N GLU A 193 -1.99 2.56 -19.17
CA GLU A 193 -0.59 2.91 -18.91
C GLU A 193 -0.47 3.98 -17.82
N ASN A 194 -1.25 5.07 -17.93
CA ASN A 194 -1.22 6.14 -16.93
C ASN A 194 -1.66 5.66 -15.54
N LEU A 195 -2.68 4.80 -15.46
CA LEU A 195 -3.14 4.27 -14.17
C LEU A 195 -2.13 3.29 -13.56
N VAL A 196 -1.40 2.52 -14.38
CA VAL A 196 -0.33 1.66 -13.86
C VAL A 196 0.75 2.53 -13.23
N ASP A 197 1.17 3.59 -13.89
CA ASP A 197 2.17 4.52 -13.35
C ASP A 197 1.67 5.21 -12.07
N GLU A 198 0.45 5.77 -12.09
CA GLU A 198 -0.19 6.41 -10.94
C GLU A 198 -0.33 5.44 -9.75
N PHE A 199 -0.76 4.20 -9.99
CA PHE A 199 -0.90 3.22 -8.92
C PHE A 199 0.44 2.68 -8.42
N LEU A 200 1.47 2.60 -9.26
CA LEU A 200 2.82 2.21 -8.81
C LEU A 200 3.43 3.31 -7.94
N GLU A 201 3.31 4.56 -8.35
CA GLU A 201 3.72 5.73 -7.57
C GLU A 201 2.95 5.80 -6.24
N ALA A 202 1.64 5.55 -6.27
CA ALA A 202 0.80 5.57 -5.07
C ALA A 202 0.93 4.31 -4.20
N SER A 203 1.38 3.18 -4.75
CA SER A 203 1.62 1.93 -3.98
C SER A 203 3.04 1.81 -3.45
N GLY A 204 3.97 2.61 -3.96
CA GLY A 204 5.33 2.68 -3.44
C GLY A 204 5.31 3.19 -2.01
N LYS A 205 5.87 2.41 -1.08
CA LYS A 205 6.24 2.92 0.25
C LYS A 205 7.25 4.06 0.13
N MET A 206 8.11 3.96 -0.88
CA MET A 206 8.92 5.05 -1.41
C MET A 206 8.08 5.97 -2.29
N LYS A 207 8.06 7.28 -1.97
CA LYS A 207 7.46 8.31 -2.84
C LYS A 207 8.55 9.20 -3.42
N VAL A 208 8.45 9.52 -4.71
CA VAL A 208 9.36 10.42 -5.41
C VAL A 208 8.65 11.74 -5.68
N PHE A 209 9.31 12.85 -5.35
CA PHE A 209 8.78 14.19 -5.52
C PHE A 209 9.65 15.01 -6.47
N GLU A 210 9.01 15.75 -7.37
CA GLU A 210 9.68 16.73 -8.22
C GLU A 210 9.91 18.03 -7.44
N VAL A 211 11.17 18.45 -7.32
CA VAL A 211 11.59 19.66 -6.60
C VAL A 211 12.62 20.42 -7.45
N ASN A 212 12.22 21.60 -7.97
CA ASN A 212 13.09 22.50 -8.73
C ASN A 212 13.83 21.84 -9.92
N GLY A 213 13.14 20.95 -10.66
CA GLY A 213 13.72 20.23 -11.81
C GLY A 213 14.69 19.09 -11.43
N SER A 214 14.67 18.66 -10.17
CA SER A 214 15.35 17.48 -9.65
C SER A 214 14.35 16.62 -8.89
N THR A 215 14.66 15.34 -8.65
CA THR A 215 13.79 14.45 -7.87
C THR A 215 14.29 14.28 -6.45
N LEU A 216 13.37 14.11 -5.51
CA LEU A 216 13.64 13.71 -4.13
C LEU A 216 12.85 12.43 -3.82
N ALA A 217 13.56 11.33 -3.62
CA ALA A 217 12.98 10.08 -3.16
C ALA A 217 12.97 10.03 -1.63
N LEU A 218 11.83 9.66 -1.06
CA LEU A 218 11.61 9.55 0.39
C LEU A 218 11.13 8.13 0.75
N SER A 219 11.75 7.53 1.76
CA SER A 219 11.32 6.27 2.38
C SER A 219 11.31 6.39 3.90
N LEU A 220 10.27 5.84 4.54
CA LEU A 220 10.04 5.96 5.97
C LEU A 220 10.18 4.61 6.68
N PHE A 221 10.95 4.59 7.76
CA PHE A 221 11.28 3.37 8.50
C PHE A 221 10.90 3.49 9.97
N THR A 222 10.28 2.46 10.51
CA THR A 222 10.03 2.27 11.95
C THR A 222 10.82 1.07 12.47
N ASP A 223 10.96 0.97 13.79
CA ASP A 223 11.63 -0.14 14.48
C ASP A 223 13.08 -0.33 14.00
N VAL A 224 13.74 0.77 13.65
CA VAL A 224 15.13 0.77 13.19
C VAL A 224 16.06 0.38 14.34
N SER A 225 16.89 -0.65 14.13
CA SER A 225 17.80 -1.19 15.15
C SER A 225 19.27 -0.84 14.94
N ASN A 226 19.67 -0.43 13.73
CA ASN A 226 21.07 -0.14 13.36
C ASN A 226 21.38 1.36 13.21
N SER A 227 20.62 2.26 13.84
CA SER A 227 20.81 3.71 13.70
C SER A 227 22.19 4.20 14.15
N LYS A 228 22.84 3.51 15.10
CA LYS A 228 24.24 3.76 15.47
C LYS A 228 25.20 3.51 14.31
N GLU A 229 25.09 2.36 13.64
CA GLU A 229 25.93 2.00 12.49
C GLU A 229 25.74 2.97 11.32
N LEU A 230 24.49 3.39 11.08
CA LEU A 230 24.16 4.41 10.08
C LEU A 230 24.82 5.76 10.43
N LEU A 231 24.71 6.20 11.68
CA LEU A 231 25.30 7.45 12.15
C LEU A 231 26.83 7.44 12.03
N ASP A 232 27.48 6.33 12.42
CA ASP A 232 28.93 6.17 12.30
C ASP A 232 29.36 6.22 10.82
N SER A 233 28.64 5.53 9.93
CA SER A 233 28.90 5.53 8.48
C SER A 233 28.74 6.92 7.83
N MET A 234 27.78 7.72 8.31
CA MET A 234 27.61 9.11 7.86
C MET A 234 28.78 10.00 8.30
N GLN A 235 29.24 9.83 9.55
CA GLN A 235 30.33 10.62 10.12
C GLN A 235 31.68 10.27 9.47
N THR A 236 31.94 8.99 9.19
CA THR A 236 33.13 8.54 8.46
C THR A 236 33.06 8.85 6.97
N GLY A 237 31.86 9.12 6.44
CA GLY A 237 31.66 9.41 5.01
C GLY A 237 31.76 8.17 4.12
N THR A 238 31.54 6.99 4.66
CA THR A 238 31.60 5.70 3.94
C THR A 238 30.23 5.21 3.47
N LEU A 239 29.19 6.03 3.59
CA LEU A 239 27.82 5.69 3.24
C LEU A 239 27.62 5.74 1.72
N GLU A 240 27.49 4.57 1.10
CA GLU A 240 27.19 4.42 -0.33
C GLU A 240 25.93 3.58 -0.53
N PRO A 241 24.87 4.10 -1.18
CA PRO A 241 24.75 5.45 -1.73
C PRO A 241 24.57 6.53 -0.63
N GLU A 242 24.94 7.77 -0.95
CA GLU A 242 24.77 8.89 -0.02
C GLU A 242 23.27 9.14 0.28
N VAL A 243 22.87 9.22 1.55
CA VAL A 243 21.46 9.41 1.91
C VAL A 243 21.36 10.36 3.11
N ALA A 244 20.35 11.24 3.10
CA ALA A 244 20.02 12.05 4.27
C ALA A 244 19.09 11.25 5.19
N PHE A 245 19.51 11.04 6.43
CA PHE A 245 18.66 10.45 7.45
C PHE A 245 18.17 11.54 8.41
N LEU A 246 16.84 11.72 8.46
CA LEU A 246 16.18 12.64 9.38
C LEU A 246 15.46 11.86 10.49
N ASN A 247 15.39 12.45 11.68
CA ASN A 247 14.53 11.95 12.74
C ASN A 247 13.06 12.22 12.39
N ALA A 248 12.36 11.17 11.96
CA ALA A 248 10.98 11.28 11.48
C ALA A 248 10.01 11.73 12.59
N SER A 249 10.37 11.60 13.87
CA SER A 249 9.55 12.08 15.00
C SER A 249 9.40 13.61 15.00
N LEU A 250 10.33 14.32 14.35
CA LEU A 250 10.30 15.78 14.24
C LEU A 250 9.60 16.27 12.96
N ILE A 251 9.06 15.35 12.15
CA ILE A 251 8.51 15.65 10.83
C ILE A 251 6.99 15.45 10.86
N PRO A 252 6.19 16.52 11.00
CA PRO A 252 4.74 16.38 11.04
C PRO A 252 4.13 16.15 9.66
N ASP A 253 4.82 16.53 8.58
CA ASP A 253 4.36 16.37 7.21
C ASP A 253 5.53 16.36 6.21
N VAL A 254 5.27 15.89 4.99
CA VAL A 254 6.29 15.85 3.92
C VAL A 254 6.62 17.25 3.39
N PHE A 255 5.65 18.17 3.39
CA PHE A 255 5.81 19.49 2.77
C PHE A 255 6.99 20.33 3.32
N PRO A 256 7.22 20.43 4.65
CA PRO A 256 8.42 21.09 5.18
C PRO A 256 9.74 20.48 4.72
N VAL A 257 9.78 19.16 4.48
CA VAL A 257 10.98 18.48 3.93
C VAL A 257 11.21 18.92 2.48
N LEU A 258 10.15 19.03 1.68
CA LEU A 258 10.23 19.53 0.31
C LEU A 258 10.67 21.00 0.26
N ALA A 259 10.19 21.83 1.18
CA ALA A 259 10.63 23.23 1.30
C ALA A 259 12.14 23.32 1.62
N ALA A 260 12.62 22.48 2.55
CA ALA A 260 14.05 22.37 2.84
C ALA A 260 14.85 21.87 1.63
N ALA A 261 14.34 20.85 0.92
CA ALA A 261 14.97 20.29 -0.28
C ALA A 261 15.11 21.31 -1.40
N HIS A 262 14.05 22.09 -1.66
CA HIS A 262 14.07 23.19 -2.62
C HIS A 262 15.17 24.20 -2.28
N LYS A 263 15.28 24.57 -1.00
CA LYS A 263 16.33 25.47 -0.52
C LYS A 263 17.73 24.88 -0.69
N SER A 264 17.92 23.60 -0.42
CA SER A 264 19.20 22.89 -0.63
C SER A 264 19.61 22.85 -2.09
N LEU A 265 18.65 22.63 -3.00
CA LEU A 265 18.90 22.62 -4.44
C LEU A 265 19.27 24.01 -4.96
N ILE A 266 18.63 25.07 -4.46
CA ILE A 266 19.03 26.45 -4.80
C ILE A 266 20.45 26.73 -4.32
N ALA A 267 20.79 26.35 -3.09
CA ALA A 267 22.14 26.52 -2.57
C ALA A 267 23.17 25.76 -3.40
N LYS A 268 22.87 24.53 -3.83
CA LYS A 268 23.71 23.76 -4.75
C LYS A 268 23.86 24.42 -6.11
N ALA A 269 22.77 24.91 -6.70
CA ALA A 269 22.80 25.57 -8.01
C ALA A 269 23.61 26.87 -8.00
N ARG A 270 23.73 27.52 -6.84
CA ARG A 270 24.53 28.73 -6.61
C ARG A 270 25.95 28.45 -6.12
N ASP A 271 26.33 27.17 -6.00
CA ASP A 271 27.60 26.73 -5.39
C ASP A 271 27.85 27.36 -4.01
N SER A 272 26.78 27.49 -3.22
CA SER A 272 26.73 28.20 -1.94
C SER A 272 26.30 27.26 -0.80
N LEU A 273 26.67 25.98 -0.89
CA LEU A 273 26.35 25.00 0.15
C LEU A 273 27.09 25.35 1.45
N THR A 274 26.36 25.27 2.57
CA THR A 274 26.95 25.55 3.90
C THR A 274 27.59 24.28 4.47
N THR A 275 27.04 23.12 4.13
CA THR A 275 27.46 21.80 4.56
C THR A 275 28.27 21.09 3.47
N ARG A 276 28.90 19.97 3.82
CA ARG A 276 29.77 19.20 2.93
C ARG A 276 29.02 18.65 1.71
N THR A 277 27.75 18.32 1.86
CA THR A 277 27.00 17.60 0.83
C THR A 277 25.57 18.09 0.70
N LEU A 278 24.95 17.87 -0.46
CA LEU A 278 23.55 18.24 -0.68
C LEU A 278 22.59 17.59 0.35
N HIS A 279 22.94 16.40 0.82
CA HIS A 279 22.11 15.59 1.70
C HIS A 279 22.23 16.06 3.16
N SER A 280 23.44 16.42 3.61
CA SER A 280 23.62 17.12 4.88
C SER A 280 23.01 18.53 4.87
N GLU A 281 23.00 19.20 3.71
CA GLU A 281 22.35 20.51 3.54
C GLU A 281 20.83 20.41 3.72
N LEU A 282 20.20 19.32 3.27
CA LEU A 282 18.77 19.06 3.50
C LEU A 282 18.43 19.03 5.00
N VAL A 283 19.19 18.27 5.78
CA VAL A 283 18.98 18.18 7.24
C VAL A 283 19.24 19.53 7.91
N TYR A 284 20.29 20.24 7.47
CA TYR A 284 20.60 21.58 7.94
C TYR A 284 19.48 22.59 7.65
N ASN A 285 19.00 22.65 6.40
CA ASN A 285 17.92 23.54 5.99
C ASN A 285 16.61 23.23 6.70
N TYR A 286 16.30 21.95 6.91
CA TYR A 286 15.10 21.51 7.63
C TYR A 286 15.03 22.04 9.07
N SER A 287 16.18 22.14 9.75
CA SER A 287 16.23 22.64 11.13
C SER A 287 15.79 24.10 11.30
N GLY A 288 15.78 24.90 10.23
CA GLY A 288 15.53 26.34 10.31
C GLY A 288 16.54 27.13 11.16
N SER A 289 17.66 26.53 11.57
CA SER A 289 18.72 27.13 12.41
C SER A 289 19.94 27.49 11.57
N LYS A 290 20.75 28.46 12.07
CA LYS A 290 22.06 28.83 11.49
C LYS A 290 23.23 28.02 12.05
N HIS A 291 22.98 27.15 13.02
CA HIS A 291 24.02 26.37 13.71
C HIS A 291 24.11 24.94 13.16
N ILE A 292 25.03 24.71 12.20
CA ILE A 292 25.19 23.44 11.47
C ILE A 292 25.21 22.21 12.39
N THR A 293 26.12 22.18 13.38
CA THR A 293 26.27 21.02 14.28
C THR A 293 25.00 20.70 15.06
N GLU A 294 24.32 21.74 15.55
CA GLU A 294 23.10 21.56 16.32
C GLU A 294 21.93 21.14 15.43
N SER A 295 21.87 21.65 14.21
CA SER A 295 20.89 21.24 13.20
C SER A 295 21.00 19.76 12.87
N LEU A 296 22.22 19.25 12.62
CA LEU A 296 22.45 17.85 12.31
C LEU A 296 22.16 16.95 13.53
N LYS A 297 22.53 17.37 14.74
CA LYS A 297 22.25 16.60 15.97
C LYS A 297 20.76 16.51 16.30
N ARG A 298 19.99 17.58 16.04
CA ARG A 298 18.57 17.63 16.41
C ARG A 298 17.68 17.01 15.34
N CYS A 299 17.85 17.41 14.08
CA CYS A 299 16.98 16.99 12.98
C CYS A 299 17.47 15.73 12.27
N GLY A 300 18.76 15.39 12.41
CA GLY A 300 19.29 14.11 11.95
C GLY A 300 18.99 12.97 12.92
N ILE A 301 19.46 11.77 12.56
CA ILE A 301 19.34 10.59 13.43
C ILE A 301 20.34 10.63 14.60
N SER A 302 19.99 9.90 15.66
CA SER A 302 20.80 9.65 16.85
C SER A 302 21.12 8.16 16.96
N GLU A 303 22.05 7.78 17.85
CA GLU A 303 22.37 6.37 18.14
C GLU A 303 21.16 5.54 18.62
N SER A 304 20.09 6.21 19.09
CA SER A 304 18.87 5.59 19.61
C SER A 304 17.64 5.82 18.71
N SER A 305 17.83 6.31 17.49
CA SER A 305 16.71 6.61 16.60
C SER A 305 16.08 5.32 16.08
N THR A 306 14.78 5.14 16.35
CA THR A 306 13.98 4.01 15.88
C THR A 306 13.03 4.38 14.74
N TYR A 307 12.79 5.68 14.55
CA TYR A 307 11.89 6.22 13.54
C TYR A 307 12.66 7.20 12.64
N VAL A 308 12.88 6.80 11.39
CA VAL A 308 13.85 7.44 10.48
C VAL A 308 13.21 7.70 9.12
N LEU A 309 13.39 8.91 8.60
CA LEU A 309 13.08 9.26 7.22
C LEU A 309 14.37 9.30 6.41
N ALA A 310 14.46 8.46 5.40
CA ALA A 310 15.54 8.45 4.42
C ALA A 310 15.16 9.33 3.22
N ALA A 311 16.06 10.21 2.80
CA ALA A 311 15.86 11.13 1.69
C ALA A 311 17.07 11.18 0.77
N ARG A 312 16.87 10.93 -0.53
CA ARG A 312 17.93 10.97 -1.54
C ARG A 312 17.50 11.79 -2.75
N PHE A 313 18.40 12.66 -3.23
CA PHE A 313 18.16 13.44 -4.43
C PHE A 313 18.58 12.65 -5.68
N ASN A 314 17.80 12.77 -6.76
CA ASN A 314 18.07 12.18 -8.07
C ASN A 314 18.37 10.67 -8.00
N ALA A 315 17.66 9.96 -7.13
CA ALA A 315 17.92 8.57 -6.84
C ALA A 315 17.52 7.67 -8.02
N SER A 316 18.39 6.74 -8.40
CA SER A 316 18.00 5.65 -9.29
C SER A 316 17.22 4.58 -8.51
N PRO A 317 16.42 3.72 -9.18
CA PRO A 317 15.74 2.61 -8.51
C PRO A 317 16.70 1.67 -7.77
N GLU A 318 17.88 1.42 -8.34
CA GLU A 318 18.93 0.56 -7.76
C GLU A 318 19.53 1.17 -6.49
N GLU A 319 19.74 2.49 -6.48
CA GLU A 319 20.24 3.21 -5.31
C GLU A 319 19.22 3.19 -4.17
N MET A 320 17.93 3.35 -4.46
CA MET A 320 16.90 3.28 -3.43
C MET A 320 16.77 1.87 -2.84
N GLU A 321 16.92 0.82 -3.66
CA GLU A 321 17.00 -0.56 -3.16
C GLU A 321 18.23 -0.78 -2.28
N ALA A 322 19.36 -0.14 -2.61
CA ALA A 322 20.56 -0.16 -1.76
C ALA A 322 20.31 0.58 -0.43
N VAL A 323 19.64 1.73 -0.44
CA VAL A 323 19.25 2.46 0.79
C VAL A 323 18.37 1.60 1.69
N GLU A 324 17.38 0.89 1.13
CA GLU A 324 16.51 -0.01 1.90
C GLU A 324 17.31 -1.11 2.60
N LYS A 325 18.29 -1.71 1.89
CA LYS A 325 19.17 -2.76 2.44
C LYS A 325 20.11 -2.27 3.55
N LEU A 326 20.42 -0.97 3.59
CA LEU A 326 21.26 -0.39 4.65
C LEU A 326 20.51 -0.28 5.99
N ILE A 327 19.18 -0.24 5.98
CA ILE A 327 18.39 0.08 7.17
C ILE A 327 17.76 -1.18 7.73
N ASN A 328 18.16 -1.57 8.94
CA ASN A 328 17.55 -2.68 9.67
C ASN A 328 16.28 -2.18 10.38
N GLY A 329 15.20 -2.01 9.62
CA GLY A 329 13.91 -1.56 10.11
C GLY A 329 12.77 -1.98 9.19
N LYS A 330 11.54 -1.60 9.55
CA LYS A 330 10.35 -1.85 8.74
C LYS A 330 9.97 -0.60 7.95
N GLU A 331 9.99 -0.69 6.63
CA GLU A 331 9.49 0.37 5.77
C GLU A 331 7.95 0.48 5.84
N ILE A 332 7.46 1.70 6.04
CA ILE A 332 6.05 2.08 6.22
C ILE A 332 5.69 3.27 5.31
N ASP A 333 4.39 3.55 5.14
CA ASP A 333 3.91 4.66 4.30
C ASP A 333 4.20 6.02 4.94
N LEU A 334 4.57 7.01 4.13
CA LEU A 334 4.78 8.40 4.54
C LEU A 334 3.55 9.03 5.23
N GLU A 335 2.34 8.52 5.01
CA GLU A 335 1.15 8.99 5.75
C GLU A 335 1.26 8.77 7.27
N GLU A 336 2.10 7.83 7.72
CA GLU A 336 2.36 7.57 9.15
C GLU A 336 3.18 8.70 9.83
N LEU A 337 3.81 9.61 9.06
CA LEU A 337 4.52 10.78 9.60
C LEU A 337 3.64 11.58 10.55
N ARG A 338 2.42 11.90 10.11
CA ARG A 338 1.44 12.69 10.88
C ARG A 338 1.02 11.99 12.17
N VAL A 339 0.97 10.67 12.16
CA VAL A 339 0.47 9.86 13.29
C VAL A 339 1.53 9.74 14.38
N ARG A 340 2.81 9.63 14.00
CA ARG A 340 3.94 9.34 14.91
C ARG A 340 4.80 10.56 15.24
N ALA A 341 4.47 11.74 14.73
CA ALA A 341 5.18 12.97 15.03
C ALA A 341 5.04 13.34 16.52
N ASP A 342 6.17 13.67 17.17
CA ASP A 342 6.20 14.19 18.53
C ASP A 342 5.92 15.70 18.51
N ASN A 343 4.62 16.02 18.56
CA ASN A 343 4.15 17.40 18.54
C ASN A 343 4.74 18.25 19.68
N ALA A 344 5.00 17.68 20.85
CA ALA A 344 5.57 18.41 21.98
C ALA A 344 7.04 18.76 21.74
N GLN A 345 7.81 17.80 21.22
CA GLN A 345 9.21 18.02 20.85
C GLN A 345 9.34 19.01 19.69
N ILE A 346 8.48 18.92 18.67
CA ILE A 346 8.43 19.84 17.53
C ILE A 346 8.15 21.27 18.01
N GLN A 347 7.11 21.47 18.83
CA GLN A 347 6.76 22.80 19.36
C GLN A 347 7.91 23.40 20.16
N LYS A 348 8.55 22.61 21.03
CA LYS A 348 9.72 23.03 21.80
C LYS A 348 10.90 23.38 20.90
N HIS A 349 11.16 22.58 19.87
CA HIS A 349 12.31 22.74 19.00
C HIS A 349 12.21 24.00 18.12
N TYR A 350 11.06 24.20 17.48
CA TYR A 350 10.80 25.34 16.60
C TYR A 350 10.25 26.58 17.32
N LYS A 351 10.11 26.50 18.66
CA LYS A 351 9.54 27.55 19.52
C LYS A 351 8.16 28.01 19.04
N ILE A 352 7.32 27.05 18.67
CA ILE A 352 5.96 27.31 18.16
C ILE A 352 5.07 27.61 19.36
N SER A 353 4.41 28.76 19.33
CA SER A 353 3.52 29.17 20.42
C SER A 353 2.12 28.57 20.26
N GLY A 354 1.37 28.43 21.35
CA GLY A 354 -0.03 27.99 21.30
C GLY A 354 -0.93 28.94 20.49
N LEU A 355 -0.61 30.23 20.47
CA LEU A 355 -1.32 31.22 19.65
C LEU A 355 -1.08 31.00 18.16
N GLU A 356 0.15 30.66 17.76
CA GLU A 356 0.52 30.33 16.37
C GLU A 356 -0.23 29.08 15.90
N LEU A 357 -0.33 28.05 16.75
CA LEU A 357 -1.12 26.85 16.46
C LEU A 357 -2.62 27.07 16.33
N GLY A 358 -3.14 28.17 16.89
CA GLY A 358 -4.53 28.57 16.70
C GLY A 358 -4.83 29.10 15.29
N ILE A 359 -3.80 29.52 14.55
CA ILE A 359 -3.91 30.19 13.25
C ILE A 359 -3.33 29.33 12.12
N SER A 360 -2.28 28.55 12.38
CA SER A 360 -1.57 27.75 11.38
C SER A 360 -1.27 26.33 11.88
N SER A 361 -0.97 25.41 10.96
CA SER A 361 -0.54 24.06 11.31
C SER A 361 0.94 24.00 11.75
N LEU A 362 1.36 22.89 12.36
CA LEU A 362 2.77 22.63 12.66
C LEU A 362 3.64 22.66 11.38
N ALA A 363 3.13 22.10 10.28
CA ALA A 363 3.83 22.07 9.00
C ALA A 363 4.04 23.49 8.45
N ASP A 364 3.04 24.37 8.56
CA ASP A 364 3.14 25.77 8.11
C ASP A 364 4.17 26.54 8.95
N ALA A 365 4.14 26.37 10.27
CA ALA A 365 5.08 27.03 11.17
C ALA A 365 6.53 26.61 10.90
N ILE A 366 6.79 25.31 10.71
CA ILE A 366 8.13 24.79 10.36
C ILE A 366 8.55 25.35 8.99
N THR A 367 7.68 25.28 7.99
CA THR A 367 7.97 25.82 6.65
C THR A 367 8.32 27.30 6.71
N CYS A 368 7.60 28.08 7.52
CA CYS A 368 7.88 29.49 7.75
C CYS A 368 9.29 29.69 8.33
N ARG A 369 9.69 28.91 9.34
CA ARG A 369 11.05 29.00 9.92
C ARG A 369 12.14 28.62 8.90
N ILE A 370 11.91 27.60 8.06
CA ILE A 370 12.83 27.20 6.98
C ILE A 370 12.99 28.34 5.96
N ALA A 371 11.87 28.91 5.52
CA ALA A 371 11.84 29.99 4.52
C ALA A 371 12.47 31.28 5.07
N ALA A 372 12.11 31.68 6.28
CA ALA A 372 12.54 32.92 6.89
C ALA A 372 13.94 32.86 7.54
N ARG A 373 14.59 31.68 7.59
CA ARG A 373 15.90 31.50 8.27
C ARG A 373 16.95 32.55 7.89
N ASP A 374 16.98 32.96 6.63
CA ASP A 374 18.03 33.88 6.15
C ASP A 374 17.65 35.35 6.41
N ALA A 375 16.38 35.63 6.75
CA ALA A 375 15.85 36.94 7.11
C ALA A 375 15.76 37.19 8.62
N MET A 376 15.75 36.13 9.43
CA MET A 376 15.86 36.14 10.90
C MET A 376 17.32 36.06 11.31
#